data_AF-A0AB34U724-F1
#
_entry.id   AF-A0AB34U724-F1
#
_cell.length_a   1.000
_cell.length_b   1.000
_cell.length_c   1.000
_cell.angle_alpha   90.00
_cell.angle_beta   90.00
_cell.angle_gamma   90.00
#
_symmetry.space_group_name_H-M   'P 1'
#
loop_
_entity.id
_entity.type
_entity.pdbx_description
1 polymer ?
#
loop_
_entity_poly.entity_id
_entity_poly.type
_entity_poly.pdbx_seq_one_letter_code
_entity_poly.pdbx_strand_id
1 'polypeptide(L)'
;MSRTETDSIGPIEVPEDAYWGAQTQRSLINFAIGDQRMPLPVLHALTLIKKAAARVNDRNGDLPADIARLIEQAADEVLDGQHDAQFPLVVWQTGSGTQSNMNVNEVIAGRANELAGQGRGGKSPVHPNDHVNRSQSSNDCFPTAMHIATAQAVKEQLLPAIAELSSGLAEQAARHMKLVKTGRTHMMDATPITFGQELSGFVAQLDYAEKAIRAALPAVYELAQGGTAVGTGLNSPKGFAEAIAAELAALSGLPFVTAPNKFAALAGHEPLAALSGALKTLAGT
;
A
#
# COMPACT_ATOMS: atom_id res chain seq x y z
N MET A 1 -26.44 4.28 18.66
CA MET A 1 -26.24 5.63 19.21
C MET A 1 -25.11 6.30 18.41
N SER A 2 -25.00 7.62 18.44
CA SER A 2 -24.01 8.38 17.64
C SER A 2 -23.30 9.42 18.50
N ARG A 3 -22.08 9.80 18.09
CA ARG A 3 -21.36 10.95 18.60
C ARG A 3 -21.30 12.05 17.54
N THR A 4 -21.27 13.30 17.98
CA THR A 4 -21.04 14.44 17.10
C THR A 4 -19.55 14.65 16.88
N GLU A 5 -19.10 14.59 15.62
CA GLU A 5 -17.77 15.00 15.18
C GLU A 5 -17.86 16.31 14.38
N THR A 6 -16.74 17.03 14.26
CA THR A 6 -16.69 18.33 13.56
C THR A 6 -15.55 18.41 12.55
N ASP A 7 -15.79 19.08 11.43
CA ASP A 7 -14.75 19.57 10.51
C ASP A 7 -15.03 21.05 10.17
N SER A 8 -14.32 21.62 9.20
CA SER A 8 -14.54 23.01 8.79
C SER A 8 -15.91 23.28 8.15
N ILE A 9 -16.64 22.24 7.73
CA ILE A 9 -17.98 22.36 7.13
C ILE A 9 -19.06 22.38 8.23
N GLY A 10 -18.78 21.78 9.39
CA GLY A 10 -19.66 21.81 10.56
C GLY A 10 -19.79 20.44 11.23
N PRO A 11 -20.77 20.29 12.15
CA PRO A 11 -21.00 19.03 12.86
C PRO A 11 -21.59 17.94 11.95
N ILE A 12 -21.31 16.69 12.30
CA ILE A 12 -21.88 15.48 11.66
C ILE A 12 -21.95 14.33 12.68
N GLU A 13 -22.99 13.51 12.58
CA GLU A 13 -23.19 12.36 13.46
C GLU A 13 -22.43 11.13 12.96
N VAL A 14 -21.64 10.52 13.83
CA VAL A 14 -20.80 9.33 13.58
C VAL A 14 -21.23 8.20 14.53
N PRO A 15 -21.31 6.93 14.08
CA PRO A 15 -21.62 5.80 14.97
C PRO A 15 -20.68 5.74 16.19
N GLU A 16 -21.21 5.49 17.39
CA GLU A 16 -20.41 5.47 18.62
C GLU A 16 -19.28 4.43 18.63
N ASP A 17 -19.50 3.30 17.94
CA ASP A 17 -18.55 2.20 17.82
C ASP A 17 -17.47 2.45 16.76
N ALA A 18 -17.60 3.48 15.93
CA ALA A 18 -16.60 3.84 14.93
C ALA A 18 -15.44 4.64 15.53
N TYR A 19 -14.21 4.41 15.09
CA TYR A 19 -13.07 5.29 15.41
C TYR A 19 -12.90 6.46 14.43
N TRP A 20 -13.42 6.35 13.20
CA TRP A 20 -13.27 7.40 12.19
C TRP A 20 -14.04 8.69 12.54
N GLY A 21 -13.74 9.79 11.88
CA GLY A 21 -14.23 11.12 12.24
C GLY A 21 -15.18 11.74 11.21
N ALA A 22 -15.27 13.07 11.27
CA ALA A 22 -16.18 13.85 10.45
C ALA A 22 -15.92 13.71 8.95
N GLN A 23 -14.65 13.70 8.51
CA GLN A 23 -14.33 13.67 7.09
C GLN A 23 -14.65 12.30 6.48
N THR A 24 -14.37 11.21 7.19
CA THR A 24 -14.76 9.86 6.77
C THR A 24 -16.26 9.73 6.68
N GLN A 25 -16.99 10.17 7.71
CA GLN A 25 -18.45 10.10 7.72
C GLN A 25 -19.08 10.90 6.57
N ARG A 26 -18.53 12.08 6.29
CA ARG A 26 -18.99 12.92 5.18
C ARG A 26 -18.67 12.28 3.83
N SER A 27 -17.51 11.64 3.71
CA SER A 27 -17.15 10.89 2.50
C SER A 27 -18.09 9.71 2.24
N LEU A 28 -18.50 8.97 3.27
CA LEU A 28 -19.47 7.88 3.12
C LEU A 28 -20.79 8.35 2.52
N ILE A 29 -21.26 9.53 2.92
CA ILE A 29 -22.51 10.11 2.41
C ILE A 29 -22.33 10.60 0.96
N ASN A 30 -21.21 11.25 0.67
CA ASN A 30 -20.99 11.90 -0.62
C ASN A 30 -20.56 10.94 -1.74
N PHE A 31 -19.89 9.84 -1.40
CA PHE A 31 -19.36 8.86 -2.35
C PHE A 31 -20.05 7.50 -2.19
N ALA A 32 -21.38 7.49 -2.25
CA ALA A 32 -22.20 6.28 -2.24
C ALA A 32 -22.22 5.58 -3.63
N ILE A 33 -21.04 5.23 -4.14
CA ILE A 33 -20.83 4.70 -5.50
C ILE A 33 -20.20 3.31 -5.39
N GLY A 34 -20.90 2.28 -5.88
CA GLY A 34 -20.42 0.90 -5.86
C GLY A 34 -20.26 0.32 -4.44
N ASP A 35 -19.77 -0.91 -4.38
CA ASP A 35 -19.50 -1.66 -3.14
C ASP A 35 -18.02 -2.02 -2.96
N GLN A 36 -17.17 -1.66 -3.93
CA GLN A 36 -15.73 -1.91 -3.88
C GLN A 36 -15.09 -0.99 -2.85
N ARG A 37 -14.80 -1.53 -1.66
CA ARG A 37 -14.03 -0.85 -0.62
C ARG A 37 -12.56 -0.72 -1.00
N MET A 38 -11.90 0.28 -0.41
CA MET A 38 -10.44 0.39 -0.53
C MET A 38 -9.78 -0.92 -0.08
N PRO A 39 -8.86 -1.52 -0.87
CA PRO A 39 -8.19 -2.75 -0.46
C PRO A 39 -7.44 -2.56 0.86
N LEU A 40 -7.60 -3.52 1.79
CA LEU A 40 -6.92 -3.50 3.09
C LEU A 40 -5.40 -3.29 2.98
N PRO A 41 -4.67 -3.89 2.01
CA PRO A 41 -3.25 -3.62 1.84
C PRO A 41 -2.90 -2.14 1.64
N VAL A 42 -3.77 -1.35 0.99
CA VAL A 42 -3.57 0.10 0.83
C VAL A 42 -3.77 0.83 2.15
N LEU A 43 -4.74 0.40 2.95
CA LEU A 43 -5.04 0.99 4.27
C LEU A 43 -3.96 0.65 5.30
N HIS A 44 -3.46 -0.58 5.28
CA HIS A 44 -2.30 -1.00 6.07
C HIS A 44 -1.03 -0.26 5.63
N ALA A 45 -0.81 -0.06 4.32
CA ALA A 45 0.31 0.75 3.83
C ALA A 45 0.21 2.22 4.27
N LEU A 46 -0.97 2.84 4.20
CA LEU A 46 -1.21 4.18 4.77
C LEU A 46 -0.90 4.22 6.27
N THR A 47 -1.33 3.20 7.01
CA THR A 47 -1.07 3.07 8.45
C THR A 47 0.42 2.94 8.74
N LEU A 48 1.16 2.15 7.94
CA LEU A 48 2.61 2.01 8.03
C LEU A 48 3.32 3.37 7.83
N ILE A 49 2.83 4.19 6.89
CA ILE A 49 3.32 5.56 6.68
C ILE A 49 3.07 6.41 7.93
N LYS A 50 1.89 6.31 8.56
CA LYS A 50 1.58 7.08 9.79
C LYS A 50 2.49 6.67 10.95
N LYS A 51 2.73 5.36 11.12
CA LYS A 51 3.69 4.84 12.10
C LYS A 51 5.10 5.37 11.85
N ALA A 52 5.60 5.26 10.62
CA ALA A 52 6.92 5.74 10.26
C ALA A 52 7.06 7.26 10.44
N ALA A 53 6.06 8.03 10.03
CA ALA A 53 6.04 9.48 10.19
C ALA A 53 6.03 9.91 11.65
N ALA A 54 5.26 9.24 12.51
CA ALA A 54 5.25 9.53 13.95
C ALA A 54 6.64 9.31 14.58
N ARG A 55 7.30 8.18 14.28
CA ARG A 55 8.66 7.89 14.76
C ARG A 55 9.69 8.89 14.26
N VAL A 56 9.62 9.29 12.99
CA VAL A 56 10.55 10.29 12.42
C VAL A 56 10.32 11.66 13.04
N ASN A 57 9.06 12.10 13.17
CA ASN A 57 8.75 13.39 13.76
C ASN A 57 9.11 13.44 15.26
N ASP A 58 8.95 12.34 16.00
CA ASP A 58 9.42 12.22 17.40
C ASP A 58 10.95 12.37 17.49
N ARG A 59 11.71 11.62 16.68
CA ARG A 59 13.18 11.72 16.65
C ARG A 59 13.68 13.13 16.29
N ASN A 60 12.93 13.86 15.47
CA ASN A 60 13.24 15.24 15.10
C ASN A 60 12.83 16.27 16.16
N GLY A 61 12.04 15.88 17.17
CA GLY A 61 11.45 16.78 18.15
C GLY A 61 10.23 17.57 17.63
N ASP A 62 9.71 17.20 16.46
CA ASP A 62 8.54 17.84 15.85
C ASP A 62 7.22 17.30 16.42
N LEU A 63 7.22 16.13 17.06
CA LEU A 63 6.05 15.52 17.68
C LEU A 63 6.39 15.12 19.13
N PRO A 64 5.54 15.44 20.13
CA PRO A 64 5.76 14.98 21.50
C PRO A 64 5.81 13.46 21.61
N ALA A 65 6.77 12.94 22.39
CA ALA A 65 7.05 11.50 22.48
C ALA A 65 5.88 10.67 23.03
N ASP A 66 5.04 11.24 23.89
CA ASP A 66 3.82 10.61 24.39
C ASP A 66 2.75 10.48 23.30
N ILE A 67 2.56 11.53 22.49
CA ILE A 67 1.68 11.50 21.32
C ILE A 67 2.18 10.51 20.26
N ALA A 68 3.48 10.52 19.98
CA ALA A 68 4.10 9.59 19.02
C ALA A 68 3.88 8.13 19.44
N ARG A 69 4.05 7.81 20.72
CA ARG A 69 3.83 6.46 21.26
C ARG A 69 2.37 6.01 21.13
N LEU A 70 1.41 6.89 21.40
CA LEU A 70 -0.01 6.56 21.24
C LEU A 70 -0.37 6.30 19.77
N ILE A 71 0.17 7.09 18.85
CA ILE A 71 -0.01 6.88 17.41
C ILE A 71 0.60 5.55 16.98
N GLU A 72 1.81 5.26 17.43
CA GLU A 72 2.50 4.02 17.11
C GLU A 72 1.72 2.79 17.60
N GLN A 73 1.27 2.81 18.86
CA GLN A 73 0.47 1.71 19.41
C GLN A 73 -0.85 1.52 18.65
N ALA A 74 -1.56 2.61 18.33
CA ALA A 74 -2.80 2.53 17.55
C ALA A 74 -2.56 2.01 16.12
N ALA A 75 -1.45 2.43 15.49
CA ALA A 75 -1.06 1.96 14.17
C ALA A 75 -0.70 0.47 14.19
N ASP A 76 -0.05 -0.02 15.24
CA ASP A 76 0.26 -1.45 15.40
C ASP A 76 -1.00 -2.31 15.48
N GLU A 77 -2.01 -1.89 16.25
CA GLU A 77 -3.29 -2.62 16.29
C GLU A 77 -4.00 -2.65 14.93
N VAL A 78 -3.89 -1.59 14.14
CA VAL A 78 -4.43 -1.55 12.77
C VAL A 78 -3.65 -2.49 11.84
N LEU A 79 -2.31 -2.48 11.91
CA LEU A 79 -1.45 -3.36 11.10
C LEU A 79 -1.62 -4.84 11.46
N ASP A 80 -2.00 -5.14 12.71
CA ASP A 80 -2.37 -6.48 13.19
C ASP A 80 -3.79 -6.91 12.75
N GLY A 81 -4.51 -6.07 11.99
CA GLY A 81 -5.85 -6.36 11.46
C GLY A 81 -6.99 -6.22 12.47
N GLN A 82 -6.73 -5.70 13.67
CA GLN A 82 -7.74 -5.62 14.74
C GLN A 82 -8.88 -4.63 14.41
N HIS A 83 -8.61 -3.68 13.52
CA HIS A 83 -9.50 -2.55 13.21
C HIS A 83 -9.89 -2.47 11.73
N ASP A 84 -9.77 -3.55 10.95
CA ASP A 84 -10.04 -3.55 9.50
C ASP A 84 -11.47 -3.09 9.14
N ALA A 85 -12.43 -3.32 10.03
CA ALA A 85 -13.81 -2.87 9.86
C ALA A 85 -14.00 -1.34 9.92
N GLN A 86 -12.96 -0.60 10.33
CA GLN A 86 -12.99 0.86 10.58
C GLN A 86 -12.65 1.69 9.34
N PHE A 87 -12.52 1.04 8.18
CA PHE A 87 -12.23 1.67 6.90
C PHE A 87 -13.35 1.43 5.89
N PRO A 88 -14.48 2.14 6.02
CA PRO A 88 -15.70 1.84 5.27
C PRO A 88 -15.71 2.46 3.86
N LEU A 89 -14.71 3.28 3.50
CA LEU A 89 -14.71 4.05 2.26
C LEU A 89 -14.52 3.18 1.00
N VAL A 90 -15.22 3.58 -0.06
CA VAL A 90 -15.13 2.95 -1.39
C VAL A 90 -13.92 3.43 -2.17
N VAL A 91 -13.49 2.65 -3.17
CA VAL A 91 -12.45 3.02 -4.15
C VAL A 91 -12.84 4.29 -4.92
N TRP A 92 -14.13 4.44 -5.21
CA TRP A 92 -14.69 5.54 -6.01
C TRP A 92 -14.86 6.82 -5.18
N GLN A 93 -13.74 7.41 -4.77
CA GLN A 93 -13.63 8.64 -3.99
C GLN A 93 -12.85 9.71 -4.77
N THR A 94 -12.27 10.73 -4.10
CA THR A 94 -11.37 11.67 -4.80
C THR A 94 -10.16 10.97 -5.39
N GLY A 95 -9.70 11.44 -6.56
CA GLY A 95 -8.57 10.83 -7.28
C GLY A 95 -7.23 10.88 -6.53
N SER A 96 -7.07 11.80 -5.56
CA SER A 96 -5.87 11.86 -4.73
C SER A 96 -5.91 10.94 -3.50
N GLY A 97 -7.00 10.20 -3.29
CA GLY A 97 -7.16 9.32 -2.12
C GLY A 97 -7.24 10.05 -0.78
N THR A 98 -7.53 11.36 -0.80
CA THR A 98 -7.56 12.20 0.42
C THR A 98 -8.51 11.66 1.47
N GLN A 99 -9.67 11.12 1.08
CA GLN A 99 -10.61 10.59 2.08
C GLN A 99 -10.09 9.31 2.75
N SER A 100 -9.45 8.38 2.04
CA SER A 100 -8.76 7.24 2.69
C SER A 100 -7.59 7.67 3.57
N ASN A 101 -6.79 8.66 3.15
CA ASN A 101 -5.73 9.22 4.00
C ASN A 101 -6.32 9.78 5.31
N MET A 102 -7.39 10.57 5.21
CA MET A 102 -8.07 11.12 6.38
C MET A 102 -8.77 10.04 7.21
N ASN A 103 -9.30 8.99 6.60
CA ASN A 103 -9.88 7.86 7.33
C ASN A 103 -8.85 7.17 8.20
N VAL A 104 -7.65 6.91 7.68
CA VAL A 104 -6.55 6.36 8.48
C VAL A 104 -6.13 7.35 9.58
N ASN A 105 -6.01 8.64 9.27
CA ASN A 105 -5.68 9.66 10.27
C ASN A 105 -6.70 9.70 11.42
N GLU A 106 -7.99 9.69 11.10
CA GLU A 106 -9.09 9.75 12.06
C GLU A 106 -9.20 8.47 12.88
N VAL A 107 -9.05 7.29 12.27
CA VAL A 107 -9.08 6.01 13.00
C VAL A 107 -7.90 5.90 13.97
N ILE A 108 -6.68 6.22 13.54
CA ILE A 108 -5.50 6.21 14.40
C ILE A 108 -5.67 7.23 15.54
N ALA A 109 -6.09 8.46 15.25
CA ALA A 109 -6.32 9.46 16.29
C ALA A 109 -7.43 9.03 17.26
N GLY A 110 -8.54 8.52 16.75
CA GLY A 110 -9.67 8.07 17.54
C GLY A 110 -9.32 6.90 18.46
N ARG A 111 -8.50 5.97 18.00
CA ARG A 111 -7.99 4.86 18.83
C ARG A 111 -6.93 5.33 19.82
N ALA A 112 -6.01 6.20 19.40
CA ALA A 112 -4.99 6.79 20.27
C ALA A 112 -5.61 7.61 21.43
N ASN A 113 -6.72 8.31 21.17
CA ASN A 113 -7.47 9.05 22.19
C ASN A 113 -8.14 8.10 23.19
N GLU A 114 -8.73 7.00 22.73
CA GLU A 114 -9.27 5.96 23.61
C GLU A 114 -8.18 5.33 24.51
N LEU A 115 -7.00 5.05 23.95
CA LEU A 115 -5.82 4.58 24.70
C LEU A 115 -5.35 5.60 25.76
N ALA A 116 -5.53 6.89 25.50
CA ALA A 116 -5.22 7.97 26.43
C ALA A 116 -6.32 8.20 27.50
N GLY A 117 -7.33 7.32 27.58
CA GLY A 117 -8.43 7.41 28.53
C GLY A 117 -9.50 8.44 28.15
N GLN A 118 -9.49 8.93 26.90
CA GLN A 118 -10.60 9.71 26.33
C GLN A 118 -11.62 8.76 25.67
N GLY A 119 -12.67 9.33 25.08
CA GLY A 119 -13.63 8.54 24.27
C GLY A 119 -13.10 8.19 22.89
N ARG A 120 -13.83 7.33 22.16
CA ARG A 120 -13.56 7.03 20.75
C ARG A 120 -13.70 8.28 19.88
N GLY A 121 -12.77 8.43 18.94
CA GLY A 121 -12.76 9.56 18.01
C GLY A 121 -12.16 10.82 18.62
N GLY A 122 -12.71 11.98 18.26
CA GLY A 122 -12.24 13.28 18.74
C GLY A 122 -10.88 13.69 18.17
N LYS A 123 -10.32 14.75 18.77
CA LYS A 123 -9.09 15.40 18.29
C LYS A 123 -8.09 15.72 19.42
N SER A 124 -8.28 15.13 20.60
CA SER A 124 -7.47 15.39 21.78
C SER A 124 -7.32 14.12 22.63
N PRO A 125 -6.10 13.79 23.10
CA PRO A 125 -4.85 14.55 22.90
C PRO A 125 -4.24 14.40 21.50
N VAL A 126 -4.67 13.42 20.71
CA VAL A 126 -4.16 13.17 19.36
C VAL A 126 -5.10 13.78 18.31
N HIS A 127 -4.57 14.72 17.52
CA HIS A 127 -5.30 15.38 16.44
C HIS A 127 -4.99 14.68 15.09
N PRO A 128 -6.01 14.33 14.28
CA PRO A 128 -5.79 13.59 13.03
C PRO A 128 -4.92 14.35 12.01
N ASN A 129 -5.09 15.67 11.89
CA ASN A 129 -4.25 16.49 11.01
C ASN A 129 -2.89 16.86 11.64
N ASP A 130 -2.93 17.57 12.77
CA ASP A 130 -1.74 18.22 13.35
C ASP A 130 -0.71 17.24 13.96
N HIS A 131 -1.15 16.03 14.32
CA HIS A 131 -0.29 14.98 14.89
C HIS A 131 -0.13 13.80 13.93
N VAL A 132 -1.22 13.11 13.55
CA VAL A 132 -1.13 11.89 12.71
C VAL A 132 -0.68 12.21 11.28
N ASN A 133 -1.15 13.32 10.71
CA ASN A 133 -0.80 13.77 9.36
C ASN A 133 0.33 14.82 9.35
N ARG A 134 1.08 14.98 10.45
CA ARG A 134 2.16 15.95 10.54
C ARG A 134 3.26 15.65 9.53
N SER A 135 3.75 16.69 8.84
CA SER A 135 4.79 16.62 7.79
C SER A 135 4.34 15.91 6.51
N GLN A 136 3.03 15.78 6.27
CA GLN A 136 2.48 14.93 5.21
C GLN A 136 1.37 15.65 4.42
N SER A 137 1.12 15.17 3.20
CA SER A 137 -0.06 15.48 2.39
C SER A 137 -0.74 14.18 1.96
N SER A 138 -2.04 14.20 1.67
CA SER A 138 -2.65 13.06 0.96
C SER A 138 -1.97 12.83 -0.40
N ASN A 139 -1.51 13.89 -1.04
CA ASN A 139 -0.90 13.84 -2.37
C ASN A 139 0.41 13.04 -2.37
N ASP A 140 1.21 13.07 -1.30
CA ASP A 140 2.42 12.24 -1.20
C ASP A 140 2.22 10.94 -0.40
N CYS A 141 1.25 10.89 0.52
CA CYS A 141 0.92 9.67 1.26
C CYS A 141 0.27 8.60 0.39
N PHE A 142 -0.72 8.96 -0.44
CA PHE A 142 -1.49 7.97 -1.19
C PHE A 142 -0.65 7.26 -2.27
N PRO A 143 0.15 7.96 -3.10
CA PRO A 143 1.08 7.29 -4.01
C PRO A 143 2.12 6.43 -3.28
N THR A 144 2.63 6.89 -2.13
CA THR A 144 3.53 6.10 -1.28
C THR A 144 2.85 4.80 -0.83
N ALA A 145 1.58 4.86 -0.39
CA ALA A 145 0.83 3.68 0.02
C ALA A 145 0.56 2.72 -1.14
N MET A 146 0.26 3.24 -2.33
CA MET A 146 0.11 2.44 -3.55
C MET A 146 1.38 1.63 -3.85
N HIS A 147 2.54 2.28 -3.76
CA HIS A 147 3.84 1.64 -4.00
C HIS A 147 4.17 0.59 -2.95
N ILE A 148 3.95 0.89 -1.66
CA ILE A 148 4.19 -0.05 -0.56
C ILE A 148 3.30 -1.29 -0.71
N ALA A 149 1.99 -1.10 -0.84
CA ALA A 149 1.04 -2.21 -0.95
C ALA A 149 1.34 -3.10 -2.17
N THR A 150 1.70 -2.47 -3.30
CA THR A 150 2.08 -3.20 -4.52
C THR A 150 3.35 -4.00 -4.33
N ALA A 151 4.40 -3.39 -3.78
CA ALA A 151 5.68 -4.05 -3.58
C ALA A 151 5.56 -5.24 -2.61
N GLN A 152 4.80 -5.09 -1.53
CA GLN A 152 4.51 -6.17 -0.59
C GLN A 152 3.73 -7.31 -1.26
N ALA A 153 2.63 -7.01 -1.97
CA ALA A 153 1.84 -8.04 -2.65
C ALA A 153 2.67 -8.82 -3.69
N VAL A 154 3.54 -8.14 -4.44
CA VAL A 154 4.43 -8.82 -5.39
C VAL A 154 5.44 -9.71 -4.67
N LYS A 155 6.05 -9.22 -3.59
CA LYS A 155 7.12 -9.92 -2.88
C LYS A 155 6.62 -11.12 -2.07
N GLU A 156 5.47 -10.97 -1.42
CA GLU A 156 4.94 -11.92 -0.43
C GLU A 156 3.96 -12.92 -1.04
N GLN A 157 3.29 -12.58 -2.14
CA GLN A 157 2.26 -13.43 -2.74
C GLN A 157 2.65 -13.87 -4.15
N LEU A 158 2.91 -12.92 -5.05
CA LEU A 158 3.05 -13.23 -6.47
C LEU A 158 4.34 -13.98 -6.80
N LEU A 159 5.51 -13.47 -6.39
CA LEU A 159 6.79 -14.11 -6.69
C LEU A 159 6.89 -15.52 -6.07
N PRO A 160 6.44 -15.76 -4.82
CA PRO A 160 6.34 -17.11 -4.28
C PRO A 160 5.43 -18.04 -5.09
N ALA A 161 4.26 -17.57 -5.52
CA ALA A 161 3.33 -18.38 -6.32
C ALA A 161 3.91 -18.76 -7.69
N ILE A 162 4.61 -17.83 -8.36
CA ILE A 162 5.33 -18.12 -9.60
C ILE A 162 6.42 -19.18 -9.37
N ALA A 163 7.19 -19.04 -8.29
CA ALA A 163 8.26 -19.98 -7.95
C ALA A 163 7.73 -21.38 -7.65
N GLU A 164 6.59 -21.49 -6.94
CA GLU A 164 5.91 -22.76 -6.67
C GLU A 164 5.48 -23.45 -7.97
N LEU A 165 4.78 -22.73 -8.85
CA LEU A 165 4.32 -23.27 -10.14
C LEU A 165 5.50 -23.66 -11.03
N SER A 166 6.50 -22.80 -11.16
CA SER A 166 7.70 -23.05 -11.98
C SER A 166 8.45 -24.27 -11.48
N SER A 167 8.63 -24.41 -10.17
CA SER A 167 9.31 -25.57 -9.56
C SER A 167 8.55 -26.88 -9.81
N GLY A 168 7.22 -26.86 -9.64
CA GLY A 168 6.38 -28.02 -9.91
C GLY A 168 6.42 -28.45 -11.38
N LEU A 169 6.35 -27.50 -12.31
CA LEU A 169 6.49 -27.75 -13.74
C LEU A 169 7.89 -28.27 -14.10
N ALA A 170 8.94 -27.74 -13.49
CA ALA A 170 10.31 -28.19 -13.69
C ALA A 170 10.52 -29.64 -13.22
N GLU A 171 9.93 -30.03 -12.08
CA GLU A 171 9.93 -31.42 -11.62
C GLU A 171 9.23 -32.34 -12.62
N GLN A 172 8.04 -31.95 -13.10
CA GLN A 172 7.31 -32.71 -14.10
C GLN A 172 8.09 -32.80 -15.43
N ALA A 173 8.75 -31.72 -15.84
CA ALA A 173 9.58 -31.69 -17.04
C ALA A 173 10.75 -32.70 -16.93
N ALA A 174 11.46 -32.70 -15.79
CA ALA A 174 12.56 -33.63 -15.53
C ALA A 174 12.08 -35.10 -15.51
N ARG A 175 10.96 -35.38 -14.85
CA ARG A 175 10.37 -36.72 -14.77
C ARG A 175 10.00 -37.29 -16.14
N HIS A 176 9.56 -36.44 -17.06
CA HIS A 176 9.06 -36.85 -18.38
C HIS A 176 10.03 -36.58 -19.54
N MET A 177 11.30 -36.28 -19.25
CA MET A 177 12.30 -35.95 -20.28
C MET A 177 12.62 -37.10 -21.26
N LYS A 178 12.24 -38.34 -20.91
CA LYS A 178 12.42 -39.51 -21.80
C LYS A 178 11.11 -40.00 -22.44
N LEU A 179 9.97 -39.37 -22.12
CA LEU A 179 8.66 -39.76 -22.65
C LEU A 179 8.42 -39.08 -24.00
N VAL A 180 8.60 -39.80 -25.10
CA VAL A 180 8.39 -39.28 -26.45
C VAL A 180 6.89 -39.15 -26.76
N LYS A 181 6.49 -38.04 -27.38
CA LYS A 181 5.13 -37.76 -27.88
C LYS A 181 5.20 -37.17 -29.29
N THR A 182 4.05 -37.15 -29.98
CA THR A 182 3.91 -36.39 -31.23
C THR A 182 3.88 -34.88 -30.94
N GLY A 183 4.67 -34.10 -31.66
CA GLY A 183 4.56 -32.64 -31.66
C GLY A 183 3.33 -32.18 -32.43
N ARG A 184 2.86 -30.96 -32.17
CA ARG A 184 1.78 -30.34 -32.96
C ARG A 184 2.11 -28.91 -33.35
N THR A 185 1.98 -28.60 -34.64
CA THR A 185 2.05 -27.23 -35.18
C THR A 185 0.81 -27.00 -36.01
N HIS A 186 0.14 -25.85 -35.87
CA HIS A 186 -1.18 -25.61 -36.48
C HIS A 186 -2.22 -26.69 -36.11
N MET A 187 -2.11 -27.30 -34.92
CA MET A 187 -2.91 -28.45 -34.46
C MET A 187 -2.75 -29.75 -35.27
N MET A 188 -1.83 -29.80 -36.24
CA MET A 188 -1.54 -30.99 -37.04
C MET A 188 -0.33 -31.74 -36.49
N ASP A 189 -0.26 -33.05 -36.72
CA ASP A 189 0.86 -33.90 -36.30
C ASP A 189 2.18 -33.41 -36.92
N ALA A 190 3.24 -33.42 -36.11
CA ALA A 190 4.58 -32.96 -36.48
C ALA A 190 5.67 -33.95 -36.02
N THR A 191 6.94 -33.55 -36.12
CA THR A 191 8.06 -34.37 -35.66
C THR A 191 8.00 -34.62 -34.14
N PRO A 192 8.58 -35.74 -33.65
CA PRO A 192 8.52 -36.07 -32.22
C PRO A 192 9.25 -35.07 -31.32
N ILE A 193 8.69 -34.86 -30.13
CA ILE A 193 9.33 -34.19 -29.00
C ILE A 193 9.14 -35.05 -27.74
N THR A 194 9.82 -34.75 -26.66
CA THR A 194 9.51 -35.35 -25.35
C THR A 194 8.48 -34.50 -24.61
N PHE A 195 7.67 -35.12 -23.76
CA PHE A 195 6.74 -34.39 -22.91
C PHE A 195 7.49 -33.46 -21.94
N GLY A 196 8.67 -33.88 -21.47
CA GLY A 196 9.56 -33.02 -20.68
C GLY A 196 10.01 -31.75 -21.41
N GLN A 197 10.34 -31.84 -22.71
CA GLN A 197 10.69 -30.66 -23.53
C GLN A 197 9.52 -29.68 -23.65
N GLU A 198 8.28 -30.17 -23.83
CA GLU A 198 7.09 -29.32 -23.89
C GLU A 198 6.89 -28.54 -22.58
N LEU A 199 6.94 -29.23 -21.44
CA LEU A 199 6.82 -28.60 -20.12
C LEU A 199 7.96 -27.62 -19.82
N SER A 200 9.18 -27.90 -20.31
CA SER A 200 10.31 -26.98 -20.16
C SER A 200 10.07 -25.63 -20.85
N GLY A 201 9.24 -25.59 -21.89
CA GLY A 201 8.80 -24.35 -22.52
C GLY A 201 8.00 -23.48 -21.55
N PHE A 202 7.06 -24.08 -20.81
CA PHE A 202 6.24 -23.37 -19.81
C PHE A 202 7.08 -22.82 -18.66
N VAL A 203 8.05 -23.60 -18.18
CA VAL A 203 9.03 -23.14 -17.17
C VAL A 203 9.78 -21.90 -17.67
N ALA A 204 10.29 -21.94 -18.91
CA ALA A 204 11.02 -20.81 -19.48
C ALA A 204 10.14 -19.56 -19.64
N GLN A 205 8.85 -19.70 -19.99
CA GLN A 205 7.94 -18.55 -20.07
C GLN A 205 7.72 -17.91 -18.69
N LEU A 206 7.55 -18.71 -17.63
CA LEU A 206 7.45 -18.21 -16.27
C LEU A 206 8.73 -17.49 -15.83
N ASP A 207 9.91 -18.01 -16.17
CA ASP A 207 11.19 -17.37 -15.88
C ASP A 207 11.31 -15.98 -16.56
N TYR A 208 10.83 -15.85 -17.80
CA TYR A 208 10.81 -14.55 -18.49
C TYR A 208 9.85 -13.56 -17.82
N ALA A 209 8.66 -14.02 -17.43
CA ALA A 209 7.68 -13.18 -16.73
C ALA A 209 8.20 -12.73 -15.35
N GLU A 210 8.80 -13.64 -14.58
CA GLU A 210 9.40 -13.31 -13.28
C GLU A 210 10.52 -12.27 -13.43
N LYS A 211 11.40 -12.42 -14.43
CA LYS A 211 12.47 -11.45 -14.72
C LYS A 211 11.90 -10.07 -15.03
N ALA A 212 10.84 -9.99 -15.83
CA ALA A 212 10.18 -8.72 -16.16
C ALA A 212 9.58 -8.04 -14.92
N ILE A 213 8.92 -8.80 -14.05
CA ILE A 213 8.36 -8.29 -12.78
C ILE A 213 9.49 -7.75 -11.88
N ARG A 214 10.56 -8.53 -11.69
CA ARG A 214 11.71 -8.13 -10.88
C ARG A 214 12.41 -6.89 -11.43
N ALA A 215 12.48 -6.73 -12.75
CA ALA A 215 13.08 -5.56 -13.39
C ALA A 215 12.26 -4.28 -13.18
N ALA A 216 10.93 -4.39 -12.99
CA ALA A 216 10.05 -3.24 -12.73
C ALA A 216 10.08 -2.78 -11.26
N LEU A 217 10.39 -3.68 -10.31
CA LEU A 217 10.34 -3.40 -8.86
C LEU A 217 11.22 -2.24 -8.37
N PRO A 218 12.45 -2.01 -8.86
CA PRO A 218 13.29 -0.90 -8.40
C PRO A 218 12.58 0.46 -8.43
N ALA A 219 11.84 0.76 -9.50
CA ALA A 219 11.09 2.01 -9.61
C ALA A 219 9.86 2.05 -8.68
N VAL A 220 9.29 0.90 -8.32
CA VAL A 220 8.19 0.81 -7.35
C VAL A 220 8.70 1.06 -5.93
N TYR A 221 9.97 0.75 -5.64
CA TYR A 221 10.58 1.05 -4.33
C TYR A 221 10.86 2.54 -4.10
N GLU A 222 10.72 3.39 -5.12
CA GLU A 222 10.86 4.84 -5.00
C GLU A 222 9.57 5.48 -4.46
N LEU A 223 9.66 6.14 -3.30
CA LEU A 223 8.50 6.66 -2.58
C LEU A 223 8.33 8.18 -2.73
N ALA A 224 7.08 8.63 -2.90
CA ALA A 224 6.70 10.04 -3.06
C ALA A 224 6.80 10.85 -1.76
N GLN A 225 6.83 10.17 -0.59
CA GLN A 225 6.79 10.80 0.72
C GLN A 225 7.84 11.90 0.91
N GLY A 226 7.41 13.04 1.47
CA GLY A 226 8.21 14.25 1.62
C GLY A 226 8.10 15.21 0.43
N GLY A 227 7.35 14.85 -0.62
CA GLY A 227 6.96 15.77 -1.70
C GLY A 227 5.84 16.74 -1.31
N THR A 228 5.08 16.42 -0.27
CA THR A 228 3.92 17.16 0.24
C THR A 228 2.90 17.49 -0.86
N ALA A 229 2.36 18.72 -0.89
CA ALA A 229 1.20 19.03 -1.70
C ALA A 229 1.46 19.01 -3.22
N VAL A 230 2.65 19.47 -3.64
CA VAL A 230 2.96 19.72 -5.07
C VAL A 230 4.38 19.29 -5.48
N GLY A 231 5.11 18.58 -4.62
CA GLY A 231 6.43 18.05 -4.90
C GLY A 231 7.60 18.90 -4.39
N THR A 232 7.32 20.09 -3.83
CA THR A 232 8.36 21.00 -3.31
C THR A 232 8.87 20.62 -1.93
N GLY A 233 8.13 19.80 -1.18
CA GLY A 233 8.45 19.48 0.21
C GLY A 233 8.12 20.61 1.19
N LEU A 234 7.36 21.63 0.79
CA LEU A 234 6.90 22.68 1.72
C LEU A 234 6.09 22.05 2.87
N ASN A 235 6.35 22.51 4.10
CA ASN A 235 5.81 21.96 5.36
C ASN A 235 6.33 20.56 5.75
N SER A 236 7.35 20.04 5.07
CA SER A 236 8.12 18.88 5.52
C SER A 236 9.48 19.35 6.07
N PRO A 237 9.91 18.88 7.26
CA PRO A 237 11.24 19.18 7.79
C PRO A 237 12.35 18.73 6.84
N LYS A 238 13.49 19.44 6.86
CA LYS A 238 14.66 19.08 6.06
C LYS A 238 15.15 17.67 6.45
N GLY A 239 15.35 16.80 5.46
CA GLY A 239 15.79 15.41 5.69
C GLY A 239 14.66 14.43 6.05
N PHE A 240 13.41 14.89 6.14
CA PHE A 240 12.27 14.04 6.46
C PHE A 240 12.03 12.97 5.38
N ALA A 241 12.18 13.30 4.10
CA ALA A 241 11.93 12.40 2.97
C ALA A 241 12.88 11.19 2.98
N GLU A 242 14.16 11.41 3.29
CA GLU A 242 15.16 10.36 3.44
C GLU A 242 14.92 9.54 4.71
N ALA A 243 14.61 10.21 5.83
CA ALA A 243 14.39 9.56 7.11
C ALA A 243 13.15 8.65 7.11
N ILE A 244 12.05 9.09 6.50
CA ILE A 244 10.82 8.29 6.42
C ILE A 244 10.96 7.12 5.44
N ALA A 245 11.67 7.28 4.33
CA ALA A 245 11.95 6.17 3.43
C ALA A 245 12.81 5.09 4.12
N ALA A 246 13.83 5.50 4.89
CA ALA A 246 14.65 4.59 5.67
C ALA A 246 13.85 3.88 6.78
N GLU A 247 12.95 4.59 7.47
CA GLU A 247 12.07 4.00 8.48
C GLU A 247 11.10 2.99 7.85
N LEU A 248 10.51 3.31 6.70
CA LEU A 248 9.62 2.41 5.95
C LEU A 248 10.37 1.16 5.46
N ALA A 249 11.60 1.32 4.98
CA ALA A 249 12.45 0.20 4.61
C ALA A 249 12.76 -0.72 5.80
N ALA A 250 13.09 -0.13 6.96
CA ALA A 250 13.35 -0.89 8.19
C ALA A 250 12.11 -1.63 8.71
N LEU A 251 10.93 -0.99 8.67
CA LEU A 251 9.68 -1.59 9.14
C LEU A 251 9.17 -2.70 8.22
N SER A 252 9.33 -2.56 6.91
CA SER A 252 8.82 -3.52 5.92
C SER A 252 9.82 -4.62 5.53
N GLY A 253 11.12 -4.40 5.78
CA GLY A 253 12.19 -5.25 5.24
C GLY A 253 12.39 -5.14 3.73
N LEU A 254 11.74 -4.18 3.06
CA LEU A 254 11.87 -3.92 1.62
C LEU A 254 12.82 -2.74 1.36
N PRO A 255 13.54 -2.71 0.22
CA PRO A 255 14.55 -1.70 -0.06
C PRO A 255 13.94 -0.37 -0.55
N PHE A 256 12.97 0.17 0.19
CA PHE A 256 12.36 1.44 -0.13
C PHE A 256 13.36 2.60 -0.04
N VAL A 257 13.24 3.52 -0.99
CA VAL A 257 14.08 4.72 -1.07
C VAL A 257 13.21 5.93 -1.39
N THR A 258 13.70 7.12 -1.10
CA THR A 258 12.99 8.35 -1.47
C THR A 258 13.09 8.57 -2.98
N ALA A 259 11.99 8.92 -3.65
CA ALA A 259 12.02 9.17 -5.09
C ALA A 259 12.92 10.38 -5.41
N PRO A 260 13.82 10.30 -6.41
CA PRO A 260 14.77 11.36 -6.71
C PRO A 260 14.08 12.63 -7.25
N ASN A 261 12.91 12.48 -7.88
CA ASN A 261 12.08 13.58 -8.36
C ASN A 261 10.64 13.45 -7.84
N LYS A 262 10.30 14.30 -6.87
CA LYS A 262 8.96 14.32 -6.25
C LYS A 262 7.86 14.81 -7.19
N PHE A 263 8.18 15.65 -8.17
CA PHE A 263 7.18 16.11 -9.13
C PHE A 263 6.71 14.95 -10.03
N ALA A 264 7.63 14.15 -10.55
CA ALA A 264 7.31 12.95 -11.30
C ALA A 264 6.52 11.94 -10.45
N ALA A 265 6.96 11.70 -9.21
CA ALA A 265 6.30 10.76 -8.30
C ALA A 265 4.86 11.15 -7.90
N LEU A 266 4.49 12.44 -8.04
CA LEU A 266 3.14 12.95 -7.76
C LEU A 266 2.28 13.12 -9.02
N ALA A 267 2.90 13.52 -10.13
CA ALA A 267 2.17 13.81 -11.37
C ALA A 267 1.87 12.57 -12.21
N GLY A 268 2.64 11.49 -12.02
CA GLY A 268 2.54 10.25 -12.78
C GLY A 268 2.70 9.00 -11.93
N HIS A 269 2.34 7.87 -12.52
CA HIS A 269 2.45 6.53 -11.92
C HIS A 269 3.08 5.52 -12.88
N GLU A 270 4.06 5.98 -13.67
CA GLU A 270 4.80 5.17 -14.64
C GLU A 270 5.42 3.91 -14.03
N PRO A 271 5.99 3.91 -12.79
CA PRO A 271 6.47 2.68 -12.17
C PRO A 271 5.39 1.59 -12.04
N LEU A 272 4.18 1.98 -11.64
CA LEU A 272 3.05 1.05 -11.52
C LEU A 272 2.50 0.64 -12.89
N ALA A 273 2.51 1.53 -13.88
CA ALA A 273 2.14 1.19 -15.25
C ALA A 273 3.13 0.18 -15.88
N ALA A 274 4.44 0.37 -15.65
CA ALA A 274 5.48 -0.56 -16.10
C ALA A 274 5.34 -1.94 -15.45
N LEU A 275 5.10 -1.98 -14.13
CA LEU A 275 4.82 -3.22 -13.43
C LEU A 275 3.54 -3.89 -13.96
N SER A 276 2.47 -3.14 -14.17
CA SER A 276 1.23 -3.66 -14.78
C SER A 276 1.48 -4.27 -16.17
N GLY A 277 2.37 -3.67 -16.96
CA GLY A 277 2.85 -4.26 -18.21
C GLY A 277 3.53 -5.62 -18.02
N ALA A 278 4.40 -5.76 -17.02
CA ALA A 278 5.03 -7.04 -16.67
C ALA A 278 4.00 -8.08 -16.17
N LEU A 279 3.02 -7.66 -15.39
CA LEU A 279 1.91 -8.53 -14.96
C LEU A 279 1.07 -9.00 -16.16
N LYS A 280 0.87 -8.14 -17.17
CA LYS A 280 0.21 -8.51 -18.42
C LYS A 280 1.03 -9.54 -19.21
N THR A 281 2.36 -9.45 -19.21
CA THR A 281 3.22 -10.48 -19.80
C THR A 281 3.05 -11.83 -19.09
N LEU A 282 2.98 -11.84 -17.75
CA LEU A 282 2.67 -13.05 -16.99
C LEU A 282 1.29 -13.62 -17.34
N ALA A 283 0.25 -12.78 -17.45
CA ALA A 283 -1.09 -13.25 -17.79
C ALA A 283 -1.21 -13.82 -19.22
N GLY A 284 -0.33 -13.39 -20.12
CA GLY A 284 -0.27 -13.91 -21.49
C GLY A 284 0.65 -15.12 -21.67
N THR A 285 1.34 -15.55 -20.60
CA THR A 285 2.19 -16.74 -20.57
C THR A 285 1.36 -18.00 -20.39
#